data_AF-A0A317PLG6-F1
#
_entry.id   AF-A0A317PLG6-F1
#
_cell.length_a   1.000
_cell.length_b   1.000
_cell.length_c   1.000
_cell.angle_alpha   90.00
_cell.angle_beta   90.00
_cell.angle_gamma   90.00
#
_symmetry.space_group_name_H-M   'P 1'
#
loop_
_entity.id
_entity.type
_entity.pdbx_description
1 polymer ?
#
loop_
_entity_poly.entity_id
_entity_poly.type
_entity_poly.pdbx_seq_one_letter_code
_entity_poly.pdbx_strand_id
1 'polypeptide(L)'
;MKPNDFEQALRAINTTPLAKVAGKLVRVHGPLLACTGCQLAIGQHCQVEDARSGHIAAQVVGFDKDITWLMPLSQPEGLSAGARVFPTDKQYSLMIGDQWLGRVINGMGEPLDDKGKLHGETPLDAQISQVHPLKRRAVNTTLDVGVRAINSLLTIGKGQRVGLMAGSGVGKSVLIGMITRFTQADVVVVGLIGERGREVKEFIDEALQEEGLAKSVVVAAPAGESPLMRIQATELCHRIATWFRDQGKDVLLIVDSLTRYAMAQREIALSLGEPPATKGYPPSAFAMIPRLVESAGNSTSAGTMTAIYTVLAEGDDQQDPIVDCARAVLDGHIVLSRQLAESGHYPAIDIGQSISRCMSQITVRSHQEAARAFKQTWAAWQQVKPLIPLGGYVAGADPLADKAVNLAPAIGRFLQQDVNDAVATLQAIHELSTLVQEG
;
A
#
# COMPACT_ATOMS: atom_id res chain seq x y z
N MET A 1 14.69 11.25 49.51
CA MET A 1 13.40 10.87 48.90
C MET A 1 12.39 11.95 49.25
N LYS A 2 11.65 12.44 48.25
CA LYS A 2 10.56 13.37 48.55
C LYS A 2 9.44 12.55 49.25
N PRO A 3 8.70 13.10 50.22
CA PRO A 3 7.63 12.37 50.92
C PRO A 3 6.60 11.71 49.98
N ASN A 4 6.44 12.26 48.79
CA ASN A 4 5.55 11.78 47.73
C ASN A 4 5.99 10.43 47.11
N ASP A 5 7.29 10.10 47.15
CA ASP A 5 7.84 8.90 46.52
C ASP A 5 7.48 7.63 47.33
N PHE A 6 7.37 7.75 48.66
CA PHE A 6 7.04 6.64 49.56
C PHE A 6 5.55 6.27 49.51
N GLU A 7 4.66 7.28 49.47
CA GLU A 7 3.23 7.03 49.25
C GLU A 7 2.94 6.45 47.87
N GLN A 8 3.65 6.89 46.81
CA GLN A 8 3.56 6.27 45.49
C GLN A 8 4.02 4.80 45.51
N ALA A 9 5.11 4.48 46.21
CA ALA A 9 5.59 3.11 46.34
C ALA A 9 4.59 2.21 47.11
N LEU A 10 3.98 2.71 48.20
CA LEU A 10 2.94 1.98 48.95
C LEU A 10 1.68 1.73 48.12
N ARG A 11 1.26 2.71 47.31
CA ARG A 11 0.14 2.53 46.38
C ARG A 11 0.46 1.51 45.29
N ALA A 12 1.70 1.52 44.78
CA ALA A 12 2.15 0.56 43.77
C ALA A 12 2.12 -0.89 44.28
N ILE A 13 2.48 -1.13 45.54
CA ILE A 13 2.43 -2.47 46.17
C ILE A 13 1.00 -3.04 46.14
N ASN A 14 -0.01 -2.23 46.47
CA ASN A 14 -1.41 -2.67 46.47
C ASN A 14 -1.97 -2.96 45.06
N THR A 15 -1.35 -2.42 44.01
CA THR A 15 -1.76 -2.63 42.61
C THR A 15 -0.85 -3.61 41.86
N THR A 16 0.22 -4.12 42.48
CA THR A 16 1.16 -5.02 41.83
C THR A 16 0.59 -6.44 41.82
N PRO A 17 0.45 -7.10 40.66
CA PRO A 17 -0.01 -8.48 40.61
C PRO A 17 0.93 -9.41 41.39
N LEU A 18 0.39 -10.11 42.40
CA LEU A 18 1.16 -11.07 43.22
C LEU A 18 1.52 -12.36 42.46
N ALA A 19 0.85 -12.63 41.34
CA ALA A 19 1.13 -13.74 40.45
C ALA A 19 0.99 -13.26 38.99
N LYS A 20 1.83 -13.82 38.10
CA LYS A 20 1.67 -13.66 36.66
C LYS A 20 1.03 -14.91 36.09
N VAL A 21 -0.09 -14.73 35.39
CA VAL A 21 -0.69 -15.81 34.60
C VAL A 21 0.24 -16.13 33.44
N ALA A 22 0.56 -17.41 33.26
CA ALA A 22 1.37 -17.88 32.16
C ALA A 22 0.74 -19.13 31.54
N GLY A 23 0.58 -19.11 30.24
CA GLY A 23 0.33 -20.30 29.46
C GLY A 23 1.59 -21.13 29.27
N LYS A 24 1.43 -22.27 28.62
CA LYS A 24 2.51 -23.21 28.29
C LYS A 24 2.51 -23.50 26.81
N LEU A 25 3.67 -23.36 26.16
CA LEU A 25 3.86 -23.76 24.77
C LEU A 25 3.83 -25.29 24.68
N VAL A 26 2.85 -25.84 23.97
CA VAL A 26 2.63 -27.29 23.85
C VAL A 26 3.00 -27.84 22.48
N ARG A 27 3.02 -27.00 21.44
CA ARG A 27 3.32 -27.43 20.07
C ARG A 27 3.87 -26.29 19.23
N VAL A 28 4.75 -26.65 18.28
CA VAL A 28 5.21 -25.79 17.19
C VAL A 28 4.90 -26.50 15.88
N HIS A 29 4.27 -25.81 14.93
CA HIS A 29 3.93 -26.35 13.62
C HIS A 29 4.17 -25.29 12.54
N GLY A 30 5.34 -25.35 11.89
CA GLY A 30 5.78 -24.31 10.98
C GLY A 30 5.84 -22.94 11.69
N PRO A 31 5.18 -21.89 11.18
CA PRO A 31 5.16 -20.57 11.80
C PRO A 31 4.17 -20.46 12.98
N LEU A 32 3.32 -21.46 13.22
CA LEU A 32 2.33 -21.43 14.29
C LEU A 32 2.85 -22.05 15.58
N LEU A 33 2.56 -21.37 16.67
CA LEU A 33 2.80 -21.83 18.03
C LEU A 33 1.45 -22.17 18.67
N ALA A 34 1.39 -23.25 19.44
CA ALA A 34 0.19 -23.63 20.17
C ALA A 34 0.47 -23.55 21.67
N CYS A 35 -0.36 -22.82 22.41
CA CYS A 35 -0.28 -22.72 23.86
C CYS A 35 -1.59 -23.10 24.56
N THR A 36 -1.47 -23.55 25.79
CA THR A 36 -2.60 -23.85 26.68
C THR A 36 -2.41 -23.17 28.04
N GLY A 37 -3.46 -23.13 28.86
CA GLY A 37 -3.36 -22.64 30.24
C GLY A 37 -3.46 -21.12 30.41
N CYS A 38 -3.78 -20.38 29.35
CA CYS A 38 -4.15 -18.95 29.43
C CYS A 38 -5.30 -18.65 28.46
N GLN A 39 -6.27 -17.83 28.90
CA GLN A 39 -7.33 -17.31 28.04
C GLN A 39 -6.84 -16.01 27.41
N LEU A 40 -6.68 -16.01 26.08
CA LEU A 40 -6.21 -14.85 25.34
C LEU A 40 -7.22 -14.48 24.24
N ALA A 41 -7.39 -13.19 24.00
CA ALA A 41 -8.24 -12.70 22.93
C ALA A 41 -7.50 -12.75 21.57
N ILE A 42 -8.23 -12.95 20.47
CA ILE A 42 -7.67 -12.81 19.12
C ILE A 42 -7.10 -11.40 18.96
N GLY A 43 -5.88 -11.30 18.41
CA GLY A 43 -5.15 -10.05 18.27
C GLY A 43 -4.41 -9.60 19.53
N GLN A 44 -4.53 -10.31 20.66
CA GLN A 44 -3.78 -9.98 21.86
C GLN A 44 -2.29 -10.32 21.68
N HIS A 45 -1.41 -9.40 22.10
CA HIS A 45 0.03 -9.61 22.10
C HIS A 45 0.46 -10.45 23.31
N CYS A 46 1.47 -11.27 23.11
CA CYS A 46 2.04 -12.14 24.12
C CYS A 46 3.56 -12.26 23.95
N GLN A 47 4.22 -12.71 25.01
CA GLN A 47 5.65 -12.96 25.03
C GLN A 47 5.89 -14.45 25.31
N VAL A 48 6.57 -15.12 24.39
CA VAL A 48 6.99 -16.52 24.55
C VAL A 48 8.40 -16.55 25.09
N GLU A 49 8.63 -17.31 26.15
CA GLU A 49 9.95 -17.49 26.74
C GLU A 49 10.93 -18.19 25.78
N ASP A 50 12.10 -17.60 25.60
CA ASP A 50 13.22 -18.18 24.86
C ASP A 50 14.16 -18.91 25.83
N ALA A 51 14.73 -20.04 25.40
CA ALA A 51 15.76 -20.78 26.13
C ALA A 51 16.98 -19.92 26.53
N ARG A 52 17.25 -18.81 25.83
CA ARG A 52 18.36 -17.88 26.14
C ARG A 52 17.99 -16.77 27.14
N SER A 53 16.92 -16.93 27.91
CA SER A 53 16.39 -15.93 28.86
C SER A 53 15.83 -14.66 28.20
N GLY A 54 15.45 -14.74 26.92
CA GLY A 54 14.77 -13.69 26.18
C GLY A 54 13.26 -13.91 26.07
N HIS A 55 12.60 -13.04 25.31
CA HIS A 55 11.19 -13.17 24.95
C HIS A 55 11.01 -12.98 23.46
N ILE A 56 10.20 -13.84 22.84
CA ILE A 56 9.75 -13.72 21.46
C ILE A 56 8.36 -13.08 21.48
N ALA A 57 8.22 -11.95 20.80
CA ALA A 57 6.93 -11.30 20.66
C ALA A 57 6.04 -12.10 19.69
N ALA A 58 4.80 -12.37 20.10
CA ALA A 58 3.83 -13.10 19.30
C ALA A 58 2.43 -12.51 19.48
N GLN A 59 1.53 -12.81 18.56
CA GLN A 59 0.12 -12.41 18.63
C GLN A 59 -0.78 -13.62 18.50
N VAL A 60 -1.91 -13.59 19.21
CA VAL A 60 -2.96 -14.60 19.08
C VAL A 60 -3.64 -14.46 17.72
N VAL A 61 -3.61 -15.52 16.92
CA VAL A 61 -4.21 -15.56 15.58
C VAL A 61 -5.48 -16.43 15.53
N GLY A 62 -5.73 -17.24 16.55
CA GLY A 62 -6.94 -18.06 16.66
C GLY A 62 -6.92 -18.97 17.89
N PHE A 63 -7.98 -19.76 18.04
CA PHE A 63 -8.08 -20.79 19.07
C PHE A 63 -8.94 -21.96 18.58
N ASP A 64 -8.65 -23.15 19.09
CA ASP A 64 -9.46 -24.36 18.94
C ASP A 64 -9.61 -25.02 20.31
N LYS A 65 -10.81 -24.90 20.89
CA LYS A 65 -11.14 -25.34 22.25
C LYS A 65 -10.16 -24.75 23.28
N ASP A 66 -9.30 -25.59 23.87
CA ASP A 66 -8.35 -25.22 24.92
C ASP A 66 -6.97 -24.80 24.37
N ILE A 67 -6.77 -24.93 23.05
CA ILE A 67 -5.53 -24.57 22.36
C ILE A 67 -5.66 -23.18 21.77
N THR A 68 -4.77 -22.28 22.15
CA THR A 68 -4.63 -20.96 21.53
C THR A 68 -3.47 -20.99 20.55
N TRP A 69 -3.71 -20.50 19.34
CA TRP A 69 -2.71 -20.38 18.28
C TRP A 69 -2.08 -19.00 18.29
N LEU A 70 -0.76 -18.95 18.35
CA LEU A 70 0.04 -17.74 18.32
C LEU A 70 0.90 -17.72 17.07
N MET A 71 1.16 -16.53 16.56
CA MET A 71 2.13 -16.30 15.51
C MET A 71 3.23 -15.35 16.00
N PRO A 72 4.51 -15.77 15.94
CA PRO A 72 5.64 -14.90 16.21
C PRO A 72 5.69 -13.73 15.24
N LEU A 73 6.10 -12.57 15.75
CA LEU A 73 6.34 -11.37 14.95
C LEU A 73 7.68 -11.41 14.22
N SER A 74 8.68 -12.03 14.85
CA SER A 74 10.01 -12.32 14.29
C SER A 74 10.19 -13.82 14.10
N GLN A 75 11.25 -14.22 13.40
CA GLN A 75 11.58 -15.64 13.27
C GLN A 75 11.81 -16.26 14.66
N PRO A 76 11.12 -17.37 15.00
CA PRO A 76 11.21 -17.97 16.31
C PRO A 76 12.45 -18.88 16.42
N GLU A 77 13.56 -18.35 16.91
CA GLU A 77 14.72 -19.15 17.31
C GLU A 77 14.69 -19.46 18.82
N GLY A 78 15.24 -20.61 19.24
CA GLY A 78 15.43 -20.90 20.67
C GLY A 78 14.17 -21.31 21.45
N LEU A 79 13.06 -21.59 20.76
CA LEU A 79 11.85 -22.13 21.41
C LEU A 79 12.10 -23.50 22.06
N SER A 80 11.62 -23.66 23.29
CA SER A 80 11.68 -24.92 24.02
C SER A 80 10.28 -25.46 24.33
N ALA A 81 10.13 -26.78 24.33
CA ALA A 81 8.88 -27.42 24.69
C ALA A 81 8.52 -27.07 26.15
N GLY A 82 7.31 -26.57 26.37
CA GLY A 82 6.88 -26.12 27.68
C GLY A 82 7.31 -24.71 28.07
N ALA A 83 7.91 -23.94 27.16
CA ALA A 83 8.19 -22.52 27.36
C ALA A 83 6.94 -21.76 27.85
N ARG A 84 7.14 -20.82 28.77
CA ARG A 84 6.04 -20.01 29.30
C ARG A 84 5.57 -18.98 28.29
N VAL A 85 4.27 -18.79 28.20
CA VAL A 85 3.63 -17.76 27.36
C VAL A 85 2.96 -16.75 28.27
N PHE A 86 3.39 -15.49 28.19
CA PHE A 86 2.87 -14.42 29.03
C PHE A 86 1.95 -13.51 28.21
N PRO A 87 0.69 -13.27 28.64
CA PRO A 87 -0.13 -12.21 28.07
C PRO A 87 0.55 -10.86 28.27
N THR A 88 0.44 -9.98 27.27
CA THR A 88 0.83 -8.58 27.43
C THR A 88 -0.41 -7.76 27.76
N ASP A 89 -0.47 -7.21 28.97
CA ASP A 89 -1.65 -6.46 29.47
C ASP A 89 -1.84 -5.08 28.81
N LYS A 90 -0.81 -4.57 28.14
CA LYS A 90 -0.85 -3.30 27.42
C LYS A 90 -0.50 -3.53 25.96
N GLN A 91 -1.41 -3.13 25.07
CA GLN A 91 -0.98 -2.75 23.72
C GLN A 91 0.01 -1.60 23.90
N TYR A 92 1.27 -1.80 23.51
CA TYR A 92 2.21 -0.69 23.41
C TYR A 92 1.63 0.29 22.39
N SER A 93 1.09 1.41 22.87
CA SER A 93 0.67 2.48 21.98
C SER A 93 1.93 3.14 21.46
N LEU A 94 2.13 3.07 20.14
CA LEU A 94 3.20 3.79 19.47
C LEU A 94 2.92 5.29 19.64
N MET A 95 3.95 6.07 19.96
CA MET A 95 3.81 7.52 20.04
C MET A 95 4.22 8.11 18.70
N ILE A 96 3.30 8.80 18.01
CA ILE A 96 3.57 9.55 16.78
C ILE A 96 3.88 11.02 17.03
N GLY A 97 4.69 11.56 16.12
CA GLY A 97 4.94 12.98 15.95
C GLY A 97 5.53 13.21 14.55
N ASP A 98 5.66 14.48 14.16
CA ASP A 98 6.25 14.85 12.86
C ASP A 98 7.69 14.34 12.68
N GLN A 99 8.39 14.03 13.76
CA GLN A 99 9.70 13.38 13.77
C GLN A 99 9.74 11.96 13.17
N TRP A 100 8.60 11.40 12.76
CA TRP A 100 8.53 10.17 11.97
C TRP A 100 8.85 10.42 10.48
N LEU A 101 8.76 11.66 10.00
CA LEU A 101 9.15 12.03 8.64
C LEU A 101 10.66 11.80 8.44
N GLY A 102 11.06 11.28 7.29
CA GLY A 102 12.44 10.92 6.99
C GLY A 102 12.93 9.63 7.65
N ARG A 103 12.03 8.83 8.23
CA ARG A 103 12.35 7.61 8.97
C ARG A 103 11.87 6.36 8.24
N VAL A 104 12.63 5.28 8.45
CA VAL A 104 12.29 3.93 7.98
C VAL A 104 12.05 3.04 9.18
N ILE A 105 10.89 2.38 9.23
CA ILE A 105 10.44 1.56 10.38
C ILE A 105 9.87 0.22 9.93
N ASN A 106 9.80 -0.76 10.84
CA ASN A 106 9.07 -2.01 10.61
C ASN A 106 7.60 -1.92 11.03
N GLY A 107 6.86 -3.03 10.91
CA GLY A 107 5.44 -3.10 11.28
C GLY A 107 5.13 -2.95 12.78
N MET A 108 6.16 -3.02 13.62
CA MET A 108 6.08 -2.75 15.06
C MET A 108 6.45 -1.30 15.42
N GLY A 109 6.78 -0.46 14.43
CA GLY A 109 7.24 0.91 14.65
C GLY A 109 8.69 1.01 15.12
N GLU A 110 9.47 -0.06 14.99
CA GLU A 110 10.89 -0.07 15.35
C GLU A 110 11.73 0.46 14.17
N PRO A 111 12.75 1.29 14.43
CA PRO A 111 13.57 1.89 13.38
C PRO A 111 14.42 0.85 12.63
N LEU A 112 14.48 0.99 11.31
CA LEU A 112 15.33 0.20 10.40
C LEU A 112 16.47 1.03 9.78
N ASP A 113 16.58 2.31 10.14
CA ASP A 113 17.47 3.30 9.53
C ASP A 113 18.70 3.66 10.37
N ASP A 114 18.96 2.92 11.46
CA ASP A 114 20.05 3.17 12.42
C ASP A 114 20.05 4.56 13.08
N LYS A 115 18.98 5.36 12.93
CA LYS A 115 18.85 6.71 13.52
C LYS A 115 18.31 6.71 14.97
N GLY A 116 18.28 5.55 15.62
CA GLY A 116 17.78 5.40 16.99
C GLY A 116 16.25 5.42 17.10
N LYS A 117 15.73 5.30 18.33
CA LYS A 117 14.28 5.16 18.58
C LYS A 117 13.49 6.39 18.12
N LEU A 118 12.28 6.14 17.63
CA LEU A 118 11.31 7.20 17.40
C LEU A 118 10.63 7.57 18.72
N HIS A 119 10.32 8.85 18.82
CA HIS A 119 9.51 9.44 19.86
C HIS A 119 8.27 10.09 19.21
N GLY A 120 7.34 10.50 20.05
CA GLY A 120 6.13 11.16 19.61
C GLY A 120 5.40 11.72 20.81
N GLU A 121 4.52 12.67 20.54
CA GLU A 121 3.76 13.38 21.58
C GLU A 121 2.34 12.81 21.71
N THR A 122 1.84 12.17 20.66
CA THR A 122 0.46 11.67 20.59
C THR A 122 0.44 10.14 20.50
N PRO A 123 -0.41 9.45 21.27
CA PRO A 123 -0.60 8.02 21.09
C PRO A 123 -1.23 7.74 19.71
N LEU A 124 -0.65 6.81 18.96
CA LEU A 124 -1.21 6.28 17.74
C LEU A 124 -2.27 5.24 18.10
N ASP A 125 -3.49 5.44 17.61
CA ASP A 125 -4.59 4.49 17.78
C ASP A 125 -4.15 3.09 17.39
N ALA A 126 -4.43 2.08 18.22
CA ALA A 126 -3.97 0.71 17.99
C ALA A 126 -4.64 0.03 16.78
N GLN A 127 -5.83 0.48 16.42
CA GLN A 127 -6.64 -0.06 15.32
C GLN A 127 -6.71 0.93 14.17
N ILE A 128 -6.98 0.41 12.97
CA ILE A 128 -7.28 1.25 11.82
C ILE A 128 -8.63 1.95 12.05
N SER A 129 -8.64 3.28 11.98
CA SER A 129 -9.86 4.07 12.11
C SER A 129 -10.81 3.81 10.94
N GLN A 130 -12.08 3.54 11.24
CA GLN A 130 -13.13 3.44 10.22
C GLN A 130 -13.79 4.80 10.03
N VAL A 131 -13.77 5.30 8.80
CA VAL A 131 -14.48 6.53 8.45
C VAL A 131 -15.94 6.18 8.18
N HIS A 132 -16.87 6.87 8.86
CA HIS A 132 -18.29 6.70 8.60
C HIS A 132 -18.62 7.06 7.14
N PRO A 133 -19.17 6.15 6.31
CA PRO A 133 -19.31 6.38 4.87
C PRO A 133 -20.09 7.64 4.49
N LEU A 134 -21.18 7.93 5.20
CA LEU A 134 -22.01 9.13 4.95
C LEU A 134 -21.39 10.45 5.42
N LYS A 135 -20.29 10.40 6.17
CA LYS A 135 -19.57 11.60 6.66
C LYS A 135 -18.30 11.88 5.87
N ARG A 136 -17.92 11.00 4.94
CA ARG A 136 -16.75 11.14 4.08
C ARG A 136 -16.96 12.32 3.13
N ARG A 137 -16.02 13.26 3.12
CA ARG A 137 -16.02 14.34 2.11
C ARG A 137 -15.78 13.76 0.72
N ALA A 138 -16.48 14.29 -0.28
CA ALA A 138 -16.34 13.87 -1.66
C ALA A 138 -14.94 14.20 -2.22
N VAL A 139 -14.53 13.44 -3.25
CA VAL A 139 -13.33 13.74 -4.05
C VAL A 139 -13.71 14.78 -5.09
N ASN A 140 -13.35 16.03 -4.89
CA ASN A 140 -13.76 17.16 -5.74
C ASN A 140 -12.60 18.02 -6.27
N THR A 141 -11.37 17.71 -5.87
CA THR A 141 -10.16 18.46 -6.22
C THR A 141 -9.13 17.50 -6.80
N THR A 142 -8.45 17.89 -7.85
CA THR A 142 -7.38 17.10 -8.47
C THR A 142 -6.16 17.01 -7.56
N LEU A 143 -5.49 15.86 -7.59
CA LEU A 143 -4.15 15.68 -7.04
C LEU A 143 -3.16 15.64 -8.20
N ASP A 144 -2.23 16.59 -8.21
CA ASP A 144 -1.12 16.58 -9.16
C ASP A 144 -0.08 15.55 -8.71
N VAL A 145 0.16 14.53 -9.56
CA VAL A 145 1.15 13.47 -9.30
C VAL A 145 2.44 13.62 -10.11
N GLY A 146 2.56 14.71 -10.88
CA GLY A 146 3.71 15.00 -11.73
C GLY A 146 3.94 14.08 -12.93
N VAL A 147 3.04 13.13 -13.20
CA VAL A 147 3.12 12.21 -14.34
C VAL A 147 2.09 12.62 -15.39
N ARG A 148 2.55 13.11 -16.55
CA ARG A 148 1.72 13.70 -17.61
C ARG A 148 0.58 12.79 -18.02
N ALA A 149 0.87 11.52 -18.30
CA ALA A 149 -0.14 10.55 -18.69
C ALA A 149 -1.24 10.36 -17.62
N ILE A 150 -0.87 10.39 -16.33
CA ILE A 150 -1.83 10.27 -15.23
C ILE A 150 -2.63 11.57 -15.09
N ASN A 151 -1.94 12.70 -14.97
CA ASN A 151 -2.55 14.02 -14.78
C ASN A 151 -3.54 14.38 -15.89
N SER A 152 -3.24 14.02 -17.15
CA SER A 152 -4.06 14.38 -18.31
C SER A 152 -5.10 13.32 -18.73
N LEU A 153 -4.82 12.03 -18.61
CA LEU A 153 -5.69 10.97 -19.18
C LEU A 153 -6.35 10.09 -18.12
N LEU A 154 -5.86 10.12 -16.88
CA LEU A 154 -6.28 9.27 -15.76
C LEU A 154 -6.35 10.07 -14.45
N THR A 155 -6.77 11.34 -14.52
CA THR A 155 -6.61 12.32 -13.44
C THR A 155 -7.07 11.78 -12.09
N ILE A 156 -6.20 11.87 -11.09
CA ILE A 156 -6.44 11.42 -9.72
C ILE A 156 -6.95 12.60 -8.89
N GLY A 157 -7.87 12.33 -7.97
CA GLY A 157 -8.39 13.32 -7.01
C GLY A 157 -7.87 13.13 -5.59
N LYS A 158 -7.90 14.20 -4.80
CA LYS A 158 -7.56 14.19 -3.37
C LYS A 158 -8.57 13.35 -2.58
N GLY A 159 -8.10 12.25 -1.99
CA GLY A 159 -8.92 11.26 -1.29
C GLY A 159 -9.31 10.04 -2.12
N GLN A 160 -8.85 9.92 -3.36
CA GLN A 160 -9.13 8.79 -4.23
C GLN A 160 -8.27 7.57 -3.86
N ARG A 161 -8.81 6.35 -4.06
CA ARG A 161 -8.08 5.09 -3.90
C ARG A 161 -7.86 4.44 -5.26
N VAL A 162 -6.61 4.28 -5.67
CA VAL A 162 -6.23 3.86 -7.02
C VAL A 162 -5.39 2.59 -6.96
N GLY A 163 -5.68 1.63 -7.83
CA GLY A 163 -4.84 0.44 -8.01
C GLY A 163 -3.70 0.72 -9.00
N LEU A 164 -2.51 0.18 -8.75
CA LEU A 164 -1.42 0.11 -9.72
C LEU A 164 -1.15 -1.36 -10.05
N MET A 165 -1.70 -1.82 -11.17
CA MET A 165 -1.61 -3.21 -11.62
C MET A 165 -0.35 -3.34 -12.47
N ALA A 166 0.61 -4.13 -11.99
CA ALA A 166 1.89 -4.26 -12.64
C ALA A 166 2.45 -5.68 -12.52
N GLY A 167 3.04 -6.18 -13.60
CA GLY A 167 3.91 -7.34 -13.56
C GLY A 167 5.30 -7.00 -13.03
N SER A 168 6.14 -8.02 -12.86
CA SER A 168 7.57 -7.80 -12.55
C SER A 168 8.29 -7.15 -13.75
N GLY A 169 9.21 -6.22 -13.47
CA GLY A 169 10.11 -5.63 -14.47
C GLY A 169 9.50 -4.59 -15.42
N VAL A 170 8.24 -4.20 -15.24
CA VAL A 170 7.55 -3.23 -16.14
C VAL A 170 7.72 -1.76 -15.73
N GLY A 171 8.59 -1.46 -14.76
CA GLY A 171 8.83 -0.10 -14.26
C GLY A 171 7.94 0.36 -13.09
N LYS A 172 7.32 -0.58 -12.34
CA LYS A 172 6.50 -0.29 -11.14
C LYS A 172 7.20 0.65 -10.16
N SER A 173 8.37 0.25 -9.66
CA SER A 173 9.09 0.98 -8.61
C SER A 173 9.54 2.37 -9.07
N VAL A 174 9.94 2.49 -10.35
CA VAL A 174 10.31 3.77 -10.95
C VAL A 174 9.12 4.72 -10.99
N LEU A 175 7.95 4.26 -11.45
CA LEU A 175 6.74 5.09 -11.47
C LEU A 175 6.30 5.50 -10.06
N ILE A 176 6.38 4.60 -9.08
CA ILE A 176 6.09 4.93 -7.68
C ILE A 176 7.06 6.00 -7.15
N GLY A 177 8.35 5.91 -7.50
CA GLY A 177 9.34 6.93 -7.18
C GLY A 177 9.00 8.29 -7.78
N MET A 178 8.66 8.33 -9.08
CA MET A 178 8.22 9.55 -9.77
C MET A 178 7.01 10.18 -9.06
N ILE A 179 5.97 9.38 -8.79
CA ILE A 179 4.77 9.85 -8.09
C ILE A 179 5.15 10.36 -6.70
N THR A 180 5.97 9.64 -5.94
CA THR A 180 6.33 10.05 -4.57
C THR A 180 7.09 11.38 -4.54
N ARG A 181 8.05 11.57 -5.46
CA ARG A 181 8.82 12.82 -5.54
C ARG A 181 7.94 13.98 -6.00
N PHE A 182 7.22 13.81 -7.10
CA PHE A 182 6.54 14.91 -7.80
C PHE A 182 5.13 15.21 -7.30
N THR A 183 4.51 14.32 -6.52
CA THR A 183 3.17 14.58 -5.99
C THR A 183 3.17 15.78 -5.05
N GLN A 184 2.20 16.67 -5.26
CA GLN A 184 1.89 17.78 -4.37
C GLN A 184 1.05 17.30 -3.16
N ALA A 185 1.72 16.60 -2.24
CA ALA A 185 1.19 16.19 -0.95
C ALA A 185 2.11 16.68 0.17
N ASP A 186 1.54 16.99 1.32
CA ASP A 186 2.28 17.45 2.50
C ASP A 186 3.13 16.31 3.10
N VAL A 187 2.58 15.09 3.07
CA VAL A 187 3.20 13.89 3.66
C VAL A 187 3.00 12.71 2.73
N VAL A 188 4.01 11.86 2.62
CA VAL A 188 3.91 10.56 1.95
C VAL A 188 4.11 9.44 2.97
N VAL A 189 3.30 8.39 2.89
CA VAL A 189 3.50 7.17 3.69
C VAL A 189 3.68 6.03 2.71
N VAL A 190 4.82 5.33 2.78
CA VAL A 190 5.15 4.25 1.84
C VAL A 190 5.29 2.94 2.60
N GLY A 191 4.42 1.98 2.29
CA GLY A 191 4.51 0.60 2.76
C GLY A 191 5.22 -0.29 1.73
N LEU A 192 6.34 -0.89 2.11
CA LEU A 192 7.10 -1.85 1.29
C LEU A 192 6.97 -3.24 1.92
N ILE A 193 6.02 -4.03 1.42
CA ILE A 193 5.47 -5.23 2.04
C ILE A 193 5.82 -6.44 1.18
N GLY A 194 6.60 -7.37 1.73
CA GLY A 194 6.95 -8.63 1.07
C GLY A 194 7.87 -8.49 -0.14
N GLU A 195 8.47 -7.32 -0.36
CA GLU A 195 9.52 -7.10 -1.35
C GLU A 195 10.87 -7.62 -0.84
N ARG A 196 11.86 -7.80 -1.72
CA ARG A 196 13.19 -8.24 -1.27
C ARG A 196 13.90 -7.11 -0.53
N GLY A 197 14.69 -7.43 0.50
CA GLY A 197 15.40 -6.41 1.29
C GLY A 197 16.30 -5.48 0.46
N ARG A 198 16.92 -5.98 -0.61
CA ARG A 198 17.69 -5.15 -1.56
C ARG A 198 16.81 -4.18 -2.35
N GLU A 199 15.61 -4.59 -2.72
CA GLU A 199 14.65 -3.78 -3.50
C GLU A 199 14.07 -2.67 -2.61
N VAL A 200 13.90 -2.94 -1.31
CA VAL A 200 13.55 -1.91 -0.31
C VAL A 200 14.62 -0.83 -0.24
N LYS A 201 15.89 -1.23 -0.12
CA LYS A 201 17.00 -0.29 -0.06
C LYS A 201 17.13 0.52 -1.35
N GLU A 202 17.12 -0.15 -2.50
CA GLU A 202 17.18 0.49 -3.82
C GLU A 202 16.03 1.49 -4.02
N PHE A 203 14.82 1.16 -3.59
CA PHE A 203 13.69 2.08 -3.64
C PHE A 203 13.93 3.34 -2.79
N ILE A 204 14.48 3.21 -1.59
CA ILE A 204 14.78 4.35 -0.72
C ILE A 204 15.89 5.22 -1.35
N ASP A 205 16.99 4.59 -1.75
CA ASP A 205 18.19 5.28 -2.21
C ASP A 205 18.01 5.90 -3.61
N GLU A 206 17.40 5.17 -4.55
CA GLU A 206 17.32 5.59 -5.96
C GLU A 206 15.96 6.17 -6.36
N ALA A 207 14.86 5.64 -5.82
CA ALA A 207 13.51 6.06 -6.21
C ALA A 207 12.97 7.21 -5.34
N LEU A 208 13.10 7.15 -4.01
CA LEU A 208 12.68 8.25 -3.14
C LEU A 208 13.69 9.39 -3.15
N GLN A 209 14.99 9.07 -3.04
CA GLN A 209 16.07 10.02 -2.83
C GLN A 209 15.86 10.85 -1.54
N GLU A 210 16.79 11.76 -1.24
CA GLU A 210 16.77 12.53 0.00
C GLU A 210 15.52 13.41 0.13
N GLU A 211 15.15 14.12 -0.94
CA GLU A 211 13.99 15.03 -0.95
C GLU A 211 12.66 14.28 -0.79
N GLY A 212 12.51 13.15 -1.47
CA GLY A 212 11.32 12.31 -1.33
C GLY A 212 11.23 11.69 0.06
N LEU A 213 12.35 11.19 0.59
CA LEU A 213 12.41 10.61 1.92
C LEU A 213 12.09 11.63 3.03
N ALA A 214 12.57 12.88 2.92
CA ALA A 214 12.38 13.91 3.94
C ALA A 214 10.91 14.19 4.30
N LYS A 215 9.99 14.06 3.33
CA LYS A 215 8.53 14.19 3.54
C LYS A 215 7.81 12.84 3.69
N SER A 216 8.55 11.74 3.76
CA SER A 216 8.01 10.39 3.78
C SER A 216 8.18 9.69 5.12
N VAL A 217 7.23 8.83 5.47
CA VAL A 217 7.42 7.75 6.46
C VAL A 217 7.42 6.43 5.72
N VAL A 218 8.52 5.68 5.78
CA VAL A 218 8.64 4.39 5.10
C VAL A 218 8.45 3.26 6.11
N VAL A 219 7.46 2.40 5.88
CA VAL A 219 7.23 1.19 6.67
C VAL A 219 7.61 -0.02 5.82
N ALA A 220 8.63 -0.77 6.23
CA ALA A 220 9.13 -1.91 5.48
C ALA A 220 8.94 -3.23 6.26
N ALA A 221 8.41 -4.23 5.59
CA ALA A 221 8.37 -5.61 6.06
C ALA A 221 8.79 -6.53 4.90
N PRO A 222 10.11 -6.78 4.73
CA PRO A 222 10.63 -7.59 3.62
C PRO A 222 10.07 -9.01 3.58
N ALA A 223 10.25 -9.72 2.46
CA ALA A 223 9.77 -11.09 2.26
C ALA A 223 10.24 -12.12 3.30
N GLY A 224 11.38 -11.86 3.97
CA GLY A 224 11.91 -12.73 5.02
C GLY A 224 11.24 -12.58 6.39
N GLU A 225 10.39 -11.56 6.55
CA GLU A 225 9.62 -11.31 7.78
C GLU A 225 8.40 -12.22 7.91
N SER A 226 7.90 -12.34 9.13
CA SER A 226 6.69 -13.12 9.40
C SER A 226 5.48 -12.60 8.59
N PRO A 227 4.52 -13.46 8.23
CA PRO A 227 3.26 -13.01 7.60
C PRO A 227 2.55 -11.97 8.47
N LEU A 228 2.63 -12.13 9.79
CA LEU A 228 2.04 -11.21 10.74
C LEU A 228 2.68 -9.82 10.68
N MET A 229 4.02 -9.75 10.63
CA MET A 229 4.75 -8.49 10.47
C MET A 229 4.36 -7.76 9.18
N ARG A 230 4.18 -8.49 8.07
CA ARG A 230 3.72 -7.92 6.79
C ARG A 230 2.32 -7.33 6.89
N ILE A 231 1.39 -8.00 7.57
CA ILE A 231 0.05 -7.47 7.85
C ILE A 231 0.15 -6.21 8.71
N GLN A 232 0.87 -6.27 9.83
CA GLN A 232 1.02 -5.14 10.75
C GLN A 232 1.68 -3.93 10.11
N ALA A 233 2.70 -4.12 9.28
CA ALA A 233 3.33 -3.04 8.52
C ALA A 233 2.35 -2.34 7.59
N THR A 234 1.51 -3.12 6.89
CA THR A 234 0.48 -2.56 6.00
C THR A 234 -0.54 -1.74 6.79
N GLU A 235 -1.02 -2.26 7.92
CA GLU A 235 -2.00 -1.59 8.77
C GLU A 235 -1.42 -0.37 9.49
N LEU A 236 -0.14 -0.42 9.86
CA LEU A 236 0.59 0.70 10.43
C LEU A 236 0.70 1.87 9.44
N CYS A 237 0.93 1.60 8.14
CA CYS A 237 0.90 2.64 7.10
C CYS A 237 -0.43 3.41 7.11
N HIS A 238 -1.54 2.69 7.20
CA HIS A 238 -2.88 3.28 7.25
C HIS A 238 -3.10 4.13 8.51
N ARG A 239 -2.62 3.67 9.66
CA ARG A 239 -2.70 4.40 10.93
C ARG A 239 -1.88 5.69 10.90
N ILE A 240 -0.65 5.64 10.39
CA ILE A 240 0.21 6.82 10.20
C ILE A 240 -0.44 7.81 9.24
N ALA A 241 -0.90 7.35 8.08
CA ALA A 241 -1.54 8.21 7.09
C ALA A 241 -2.83 8.87 7.63
N THR A 242 -3.63 8.11 8.39
CA THR A 242 -4.82 8.61 9.09
C THR A 242 -4.48 9.73 10.07
N TRP A 243 -3.42 9.55 10.87
CA TRP A 243 -3.00 10.55 11.84
C TRP A 243 -2.61 11.88 11.17
N PHE A 244 -1.81 11.84 10.10
CA PHE A 244 -1.46 13.06 9.36
C PHE A 244 -2.67 13.70 8.66
N ARG A 245 -3.55 12.90 8.04
CA ARG A 245 -4.80 13.39 7.43
C ARG A 245 -5.65 14.15 8.46
N ASP A 246 -5.80 13.59 9.65
CA ASP A 246 -6.67 14.15 10.68
C ASP A 246 -6.07 15.39 11.35
N GLN A 247 -4.77 15.63 11.17
CA GLN A 247 -4.11 16.92 11.42
C GLN A 247 -4.28 17.96 10.30
N GLY A 248 -5.06 17.66 9.28
CA GLY A 248 -5.33 18.61 8.19
C GLY A 248 -4.36 18.52 7.01
N LYS A 249 -3.47 17.52 6.98
CA LYS A 249 -2.49 17.34 5.90
C LYS A 249 -3.09 16.63 4.69
N ASP A 250 -2.58 16.96 3.50
CA ASP A 250 -2.78 16.16 2.30
C ASP A 250 -1.75 15.02 2.26
N VAL A 251 -2.23 13.80 2.41
CA VAL A 251 -1.40 12.60 2.53
C VAL A 251 -1.51 11.75 1.27
N LEU A 252 -0.36 11.33 0.74
CA LEU A 252 -0.27 10.26 -0.23
C LEU A 252 0.15 8.96 0.49
N LEU A 253 -0.74 7.99 0.55
CA LEU A 253 -0.43 6.63 0.99
C LEU A 253 -0.07 5.77 -0.22
N ILE A 254 1.07 5.09 -0.18
CA ILE A 254 1.45 4.07 -1.16
C ILE A 254 1.64 2.75 -0.44
N VAL A 255 0.99 1.69 -0.89
CA VAL A 255 1.16 0.34 -0.35
C VAL A 255 1.60 -0.58 -1.48
N ASP A 256 2.84 -1.03 -1.39
CA ASP A 256 3.45 -2.01 -2.30
C ASP A 256 3.71 -3.32 -1.54
N SER A 257 2.79 -4.29 -1.49
CA SER A 257 1.56 -4.41 -2.31
C SER A 257 0.37 -5.00 -1.57
N LEU A 258 -0.85 -4.76 -2.11
CA LEU A 258 -2.06 -5.46 -1.66
C LEU A 258 -1.96 -6.97 -1.89
N THR A 259 -1.29 -7.40 -2.96
CA THR A 259 -1.04 -8.83 -3.22
C THR A 259 -0.27 -9.45 -2.07
N ARG A 260 0.81 -8.79 -1.60
CA ARG A 260 1.62 -9.29 -0.48
C ARG A 260 0.88 -9.26 0.85
N TYR A 261 0.00 -8.28 1.06
CA TYR A 261 -0.92 -8.25 2.20
C TYR A 261 -1.88 -9.45 2.21
N ALA A 262 -2.53 -9.73 1.08
CA ALA A 262 -3.44 -10.86 0.94
C ALA A 262 -2.72 -12.22 1.02
N MET A 263 -1.52 -12.34 0.44
CA MET A 263 -0.68 -13.53 0.54
C MET A 263 -0.27 -13.80 1.99
N ALA A 264 0.09 -12.77 2.75
CA ALA A 264 0.41 -12.92 4.16
C ALA A 264 -0.77 -13.50 4.94
N GLN A 265 -1.99 -12.98 4.74
CA GLN A 265 -3.18 -13.55 5.35
C GLN A 265 -3.47 -14.98 4.89
N ARG A 266 -3.28 -15.28 3.60
CA ARG A 266 -3.39 -16.64 3.09
C ARG A 266 -2.46 -17.60 3.83
N GLU A 267 -1.21 -17.21 4.07
CA GLU A 267 -0.24 -18.04 4.81
C GLU A 267 -0.72 -18.31 6.25
N ILE A 268 -1.25 -17.30 6.96
CA ILE A 268 -1.81 -17.46 8.31
C ILE A 268 -3.04 -18.38 8.29
N ALA A 269 -4.00 -18.09 7.42
CA ALA A 269 -5.27 -18.78 7.32
C ALA A 269 -5.10 -20.27 6.97
N LEU A 270 -4.25 -20.59 5.99
CA LEU A 270 -3.95 -21.97 5.63
C LEU A 270 -3.26 -22.72 6.78
N SER A 271 -2.38 -22.04 7.53
CA SER A 271 -1.74 -22.63 8.71
C SER A 271 -2.75 -22.97 9.81
N LEU A 272 -3.82 -22.16 9.93
CA LEU A 272 -4.94 -22.38 10.85
C LEU A 272 -5.96 -23.40 10.31
N GLY A 273 -5.78 -23.91 9.09
CA GLY A 273 -6.66 -24.91 8.48
C GLY A 273 -7.90 -24.33 7.79
N GLU A 274 -7.95 -23.01 7.52
CA GLU A 274 -9.00 -22.44 6.68
C GLU A 274 -8.86 -22.98 5.25
N PRO A 275 -9.92 -23.59 4.67
CA PRO A 275 -9.82 -24.18 3.34
C PRO A 275 -9.65 -23.10 2.26
N PRO A 276 -8.80 -23.33 1.25
CA PRO A 276 -8.70 -22.42 0.11
C PRO A 276 -9.97 -22.46 -0.73
N ALA A 277 -10.48 -21.29 -1.15
CA ALA A 277 -11.63 -21.17 -2.02
C ALA A 277 -11.18 -20.89 -3.47
N THR A 278 -10.94 -19.64 -3.82
CA THR A 278 -10.67 -19.20 -5.20
C THR A 278 -9.16 -19.15 -5.48
N LYS A 279 -8.67 -19.92 -6.46
CA LYS A 279 -7.25 -20.03 -6.85
C LYS A 279 -6.29 -20.14 -5.64
N GLY A 280 -6.65 -20.93 -4.62
CA GLY A 280 -5.80 -21.15 -3.45
C GLY A 280 -5.88 -20.08 -2.36
N TYR A 281 -6.69 -19.04 -2.51
CA TYR A 281 -6.91 -18.04 -1.46
C TYR A 281 -8.12 -18.41 -0.58
N PRO A 282 -7.97 -18.36 0.76
CA PRO A 282 -9.07 -18.55 1.70
C PRO A 282 -9.99 -17.30 1.74
N PRO A 283 -11.26 -17.45 2.14
CA PRO A 283 -12.21 -16.34 2.28
C PRO A 283 -11.69 -15.16 3.11
N SER A 284 -10.94 -15.41 4.20
CA SER A 284 -10.38 -14.35 5.05
C SER A 284 -9.42 -13.42 4.32
N ALA A 285 -8.62 -13.94 3.37
CA ALA A 285 -7.69 -13.15 2.57
C ALA A 285 -8.41 -12.17 1.63
N PHE A 286 -9.61 -12.50 1.17
CA PHE A 286 -10.44 -11.58 0.39
C PHE A 286 -11.17 -10.57 1.28
N ALA A 287 -11.67 -11.01 2.44
CA ALA A 287 -12.46 -10.16 3.33
C ALA A 287 -11.66 -8.99 3.94
N MET A 288 -10.33 -9.13 4.04
CA MET A 288 -9.47 -8.08 4.61
C MET A 288 -9.22 -6.91 3.63
N ILE A 289 -9.18 -7.14 2.32
CA ILE A 289 -8.83 -6.11 1.32
C ILE A 289 -9.85 -4.97 1.34
N PRO A 290 -11.18 -5.21 1.26
CA PRO A 290 -12.17 -4.14 1.37
C PRO A 290 -12.07 -3.40 2.70
N ARG A 291 -11.83 -4.10 3.82
CA ARG A 291 -11.71 -3.47 5.15
C ARG A 291 -10.53 -2.51 5.21
N LEU A 292 -9.38 -2.91 4.68
CA LEU A 292 -8.20 -2.08 4.62
C LEU A 292 -8.44 -0.88 3.69
N VAL A 293 -8.85 -1.12 2.45
CA VAL A 293 -9.03 -0.07 1.43
C VAL A 293 -10.12 0.94 1.82
N GLU A 294 -11.20 0.50 2.48
CA GLU A 294 -12.27 1.40 2.96
C GLU A 294 -11.84 2.30 4.12
N SER A 295 -10.73 2.01 4.81
CA SER A 295 -10.20 2.94 5.82
C SER A 295 -9.47 4.14 5.21
N ALA A 296 -9.03 4.03 3.96
CA ALA A 296 -8.38 5.11 3.23
C ALA A 296 -9.41 6.11 2.66
N GLY A 297 -8.90 7.22 2.13
CA GLY A 297 -9.72 8.29 1.56
C GLY A 297 -10.00 9.41 2.55
N ASN A 298 -10.80 10.38 2.08
CA ASN A 298 -11.20 11.53 2.87
C ASN A 298 -12.02 11.12 4.11
N SER A 299 -11.97 11.95 5.13
CA SER A 299 -12.80 11.85 6.33
C SER A 299 -13.54 13.18 6.58
N THR A 300 -14.04 13.37 7.80
CA THR A 300 -14.58 14.65 8.27
C THR A 300 -13.49 15.70 8.56
N SER A 301 -12.22 15.30 8.66
CA SER A 301 -11.11 16.23 8.89
C SER A 301 -10.84 17.09 7.66
N ALA A 302 -10.07 18.17 7.80
CA ALA A 302 -9.74 19.07 6.70
C ALA A 302 -8.73 18.46 5.70
N GLY A 303 -7.89 17.53 6.15
CA GLY A 303 -6.85 16.88 5.35
C GLY A 303 -7.40 15.76 4.46
N THR A 304 -6.61 15.35 3.48
CA THR A 304 -7.00 14.34 2.51
C THR A 304 -6.04 13.15 2.55
N MET A 305 -6.51 11.98 2.15
CA MET A 305 -5.69 10.77 2.09
C MET A 305 -5.94 10.06 0.77
N THR A 306 -5.12 10.36 -0.23
CA THR A 306 -5.12 9.63 -1.50
C THR A 306 -4.27 8.38 -1.33
N ALA A 307 -4.75 7.24 -1.81
CA ALA A 307 -4.05 5.97 -1.65
C ALA A 307 -3.77 5.30 -3.01
N ILE A 308 -2.54 4.83 -3.20
CA ILE A 308 -2.12 4.01 -4.34
C ILE A 308 -1.73 2.63 -3.82
N TYR A 309 -2.45 1.62 -4.28
CA TYR A 309 -2.22 0.23 -3.93
C TYR A 309 -1.66 -0.51 -5.11
N THR A 310 -0.43 -1.02 -5.01
CA THR A 310 0.08 -1.89 -6.06
C THR A 310 -0.57 -3.26 -5.96
N VAL A 311 -0.81 -3.86 -7.12
CA VAL A 311 -1.32 -5.23 -7.24
C VAL A 311 -0.45 -5.94 -8.26
N LEU A 312 0.22 -6.99 -7.82
CA LEU A 312 1.04 -7.83 -8.68
C LEU A 312 0.12 -8.75 -9.48
N ALA A 313 0.08 -8.57 -10.79
CA ALA A 313 -0.59 -9.50 -11.70
C ALA A 313 0.44 -10.55 -12.14
N GLU A 314 0.33 -11.78 -11.65
CA GLU A 314 1.22 -12.87 -12.07
C GLU A 314 1.08 -13.10 -13.58
N GLY A 315 2.17 -12.90 -14.34
CA GLY A 315 2.16 -13.11 -15.79
C GLY A 315 1.21 -12.21 -16.59
N ASP A 316 0.80 -11.06 -16.03
CA ASP A 316 -0.25 -10.19 -16.56
C ASP A 316 -1.64 -10.87 -16.65
N ASP A 317 -1.87 -11.92 -15.84
CA ASP A 317 -3.16 -12.60 -15.73
C ASP A 317 -4.22 -11.66 -15.14
N GLN A 318 -5.14 -11.21 -16.00
CA GLN A 318 -6.26 -10.39 -15.57
C GLN A 318 -7.31 -11.16 -14.76
N GLN A 319 -7.21 -12.49 -14.70
CA GLN A 319 -8.08 -13.37 -13.93
C GLN A 319 -7.53 -13.64 -12.52
N ASP A 320 -6.49 -12.93 -12.08
CA ASP A 320 -6.02 -13.00 -10.70
C ASP A 320 -7.12 -12.49 -9.75
N PRO A 321 -7.53 -13.28 -8.73
CA PRO A 321 -8.66 -12.93 -7.89
C PRO A 321 -8.38 -11.73 -6.97
N ILE A 322 -7.11 -11.43 -6.67
CA ILE A 322 -6.72 -10.21 -5.95
C ILE A 322 -6.83 -9.00 -6.87
N VAL A 323 -6.45 -9.12 -8.14
CA VAL A 323 -6.66 -8.06 -9.14
C VAL A 323 -8.15 -7.76 -9.30
N ASP A 324 -8.99 -8.78 -9.41
CA ASP A 324 -10.44 -8.62 -9.53
C ASP A 324 -11.05 -8.00 -8.26
N CYS A 325 -10.65 -8.48 -7.08
CA CYS A 325 -11.08 -7.90 -5.80
C CYS A 325 -10.68 -6.42 -5.71
N ALA A 326 -9.44 -6.07 -6.04
CA ALA A 326 -8.94 -4.70 -6.04
C ALA A 326 -9.72 -3.80 -7.02
N ARG A 327 -9.97 -4.27 -8.25
CA ARG A 327 -10.78 -3.53 -9.24
C ARG A 327 -12.21 -3.28 -8.77
N ALA A 328 -12.78 -4.19 -7.98
CA ALA A 328 -14.13 -4.04 -7.45
C ALA A 328 -14.21 -2.94 -6.37
N VAL A 329 -13.21 -2.86 -5.48
CA VAL A 329 -13.24 -1.96 -4.31
C VAL A 329 -12.56 -0.60 -4.52
N LEU A 330 -11.67 -0.47 -5.49
CA LEU A 330 -10.92 0.76 -5.75
C LEU A 330 -11.69 1.72 -6.68
N ASP A 331 -11.36 3.01 -6.59
CA ASP A 331 -11.99 4.10 -7.36
C ASP A 331 -11.36 4.27 -8.76
N GLY A 332 -10.57 3.30 -9.20
CA GLY A 332 -9.82 3.34 -10.45
C GLY A 332 -8.57 2.48 -10.39
N HIS A 333 -7.90 2.35 -11.54
CA HIS A 333 -6.63 1.66 -11.64
C HIS A 333 -5.78 2.14 -12.82
N ILE A 334 -4.48 1.99 -12.65
CA ILE A 334 -3.43 2.22 -13.65
C ILE A 334 -2.80 0.86 -13.94
N VAL A 335 -2.75 0.48 -15.21
CA VAL A 335 -2.17 -0.79 -15.67
C VAL A 335 -0.82 -0.50 -16.31
N LEU A 336 0.22 -1.20 -15.87
CA LEU A 336 1.52 -1.22 -16.53
C LEU A 336 1.61 -2.44 -17.46
N SER A 337 1.91 -2.18 -18.74
CA SER A 337 1.97 -3.20 -19.79
C SER A 337 3.40 -3.66 -20.03
N ARG A 338 3.61 -4.98 -20.01
CA ARG A 338 4.89 -5.58 -20.41
C ARG A 338 5.25 -5.25 -21.86
N GLN A 339 4.26 -5.23 -22.76
CA GLN A 339 4.47 -4.91 -24.16
C GLN A 339 5.03 -3.49 -24.36
N LEU A 340 4.55 -2.52 -23.58
CA LEU A 340 5.08 -1.15 -23.61
C LEU A 340 6.52 -1.12 -23.06
N ALA A 341 6.74 -1.76 -21.90
CA ALA A 341 8.06 -1.82 -21.26
C ALA A 341 9.13 -2.45 -22.18
N GLU A 342 8.83 -3.57 -22.84
CA GLU A 342 9.73 -4.26 -23.78
C GLU A 342 10.04 -3.41 -25.03
N SER A 343 9.15 -2.50 -25.40
CA SER A 343 9.37 -1.55 -26.50
C SER A 343 10.15 -0.28 -26.11
N GLY A 344 10.61 -0.19 -24.85
CA GLY A 344 11.28 1.00 -24.33
C GLY A 344 10.33 2.17 -24.03
N HIS A 345 9.02 1.91 -23.89
CA HIS A 345 8.04 2.94 -23.57
C HIS A 345 7.85 3.08 -22.06
N TYR A 346 8.38 4.16 -21.48
CA TYR A 346 8.27 4.45 -20.05
C TYR A 346 7.71 5.86 -19.76
N PRO A 347 6.84 6.02 -18.75
CA PRO A 347 6.19 4.96 -17.97
C PRO A 347 5.34 4.02 -18.83
N ALA A 348 5.33 2.73 -18.52
CA ALA A 348 4.69 1.69 -19.34
C ALA A 348 3.16 1.63 -19.15
N ILE A 349 2.49 2.78 -19.04
CA ILE A 349 1.07 2.89 -18.70
C ILE A 349 0.20 2.55 -19.92
N ASP A 350 -0.65 1.54 -19.79
CA ASP A 350 -1.69 1.24 -20.77
C ASP A 350 -2.92 2.10 -20.51
N ILE A 351 -3.08 3.17 -21.28
CA ILE A 351 -4.19 4.13 -21.15
C ILE A 351 -5.55 3.51 -21.49
N GLY A 352 -5.58 2.47 -22.33
CA GLY A 352 -6.81 1.80 -22.74
C GLY A 352 -7.34 0.89 -21.63
N GLN A 353 -6.44 0.24 -20.91
CA GLN A 353 -6.78 -0.64 -19.78
C GLN A 353 -6.84 0.08 -18.43
N SER A 354 -6.40 1.34 -18.37
CA SER A 354 -6.44 2.16 -17.15
C SER A 354 -7.67 3.05 -17.08
N ILE A 355 -8.15 3.31 -15.86
CA ILE A 355 -9.32 4.15 -15.60
C ILE A 355 -9.22 4.89 -14.27
N SER A 356 -9.63 6.16 -14.24
CA SER A 356 -9.95 6.88 -13.00
C SER A 356 -11.46 7.14 -12.97
N ARG A 357 -12.18 6.60 -11.96
CA ARG A 357 -13.64 6.77 -11.85
C ARG A 357 -14.02 8.18 -11.38
N CYS A 358 -13.11 8.89 -10.73
CA CYS A 358 -13.33 10.26 -10.26
C CYS A 358 -13.06 11.33 -11.33
N MET A 359 -12.32 11.01 -12.40
CA MET A 359 -11.87 11.99 -13.39
C MET A 359 -13.00 12.87 -13.94
N SER A 360 -14.15 12.28 -14.27
CA SER A 360 -15.30 13.03 -14.82
C SER A 360 -15.94 14.02 -13.83
N GLN A 361 -15.70 13.84 -12.53
CA GLN A 361 -16.25 14.68 -11.46
C GLN A 361 -15.31 15.81 -11.07
N ILE A 362 -14.00 15.65 -11.33
CA ILE A 362 -12.94 16.57 -10.87
C ILE A 362 -12.27 17.35 -12.00
N THR A 363 -12.67 17.11 -13.25
CA THR A 363 -12.11 17.78 -14.44
C THR A 363 -13.19 18.53 -15.21
N VAL A 364 -12.79 19.52 -16.00
CA VAL A 364 -13.72 20.28 -16.86
C VAL A 364 -14.05 19.51 -18.14
N ARG A 365 -15.21 19.80 -18.73
CA ARG A 365 -15.71 19.10 -19.92
C ARG A 365 -14.76 19.11 -21.11
N SER A 366 -14.11 20.24 -21.39
CA SER A 366 -13.15 20.36 -22.52
C SER A 366 -11.95 19.41 -22.36
N HIS A 367 -11.43 19.28 -21.13
CA HIS A 367 -10.36 18.33 -20.80
C HIS A 367 -10.85 16.88 -20.98
N GLN A 368 -12.06 16.56 -20.54
CA GLN A 368 -12.65 15.22 -20.73
C GLN A 368 -12.83 14.86 -22.21
N GLU A 369 -13.28 15.82 -23.03
CA GLU A 369 -13.45 15.64 -24.47
C GLU A 369 -12.10 15.41 -25.16
N ALA A 370 -11.07 16.18 -24.80
CA ALA A 370 -9.71 15.98 -25.30
C ALA A 370 -9.14 14.61 -24.92
N ALA A 371 -9.30 14.19 -23.65
CA ALA A 371 -8.84 12.89 -23.19
C ALA A 371 -9.57 11.74 -23.91
N ARG A 372 -10.88 11.88 -24.18
CA ARG A 372 -11.65 10.89 -24.95
C ARG A 372 -11.17 10.81 -26.39
N ALA A 373 -10.97 11.93 -27.06
CA ALA A 373 -10.47 11.97 -28.43
C ALA A 373 -9.07 11.33 -28.53
N PHE A 374 -8.17 11.66 -27.59
CA PHE A 374 -6.86 11.02 -27.50
C PHE A 374 -6.97 9.50 -27.38
N LYS A 375 -7.80 9.00 -26.46
CA LYS A 375 -8.00 7.54 -26.27
C LYS A 375 -8.57 6.87 -27.52
N GLN A 376 -9.49 7.52 -28.25
CA GLN A 376 -10.04 7.01 -29.50
C GLN A 376 -8.96 6.89 -30.58
N THR A 377 -8.15 7.93 -30.77
CA THR A 377 -7.04 7.91 -31.73
C THR A 377 -5.99 6.86 -31.36
N TRP A 378 -5.63 6.74 -30.08
CA TRP A 378 -4.70 5.72 -29.61
C TRP A 378 -5.23 4.30 -29.82
N ALA A 379 -6.52 4.05 -29.54
CA ALA A 379 -7.15 2.76 -29.76
C ALA A 379 -7.17 2.38 -31.25
N ALA A 380 -7.49 3.33 -32.13
CA ALA A 380 -7.44 3.12 -33.58
C ALA A 380 -6.01 2.78 -34.04
N TRP A 381 -5.00 3.49 -33.53
CA TRP A 381 -3.59 3.18 -33.82
C TRP A 381 -3.21 1.76 -33.41
N GLN A 382 -3.62 1.31 -32.21
CA GLN A 382 -3.32 -0.04 -31.72
C GLN A 382 -3.95 -1.14 -32.60
N GLN A 383 -5.11 -0.87 -33.21
CA GLN A 383 -5.76 -1.80 -34.15
C GLN A 383 -5.07 -1.82 -35.52
N VAL A 384 -4.62 -0.67 -36.00
CA VAL A 384 -4.02 -0.53 -37.34
C VAL A 384 -2.54 -0.95 -37.36
N LYS A 385 -1.78 -0.65 -36.30
CA LYS A 385 -0.33 -0.91 -36.21
C LYS A 385 0.09 -2.33 -36.63
N PRO A 386 -0.57 -3.42 -36.19
CA PRO A 386 -0.22 -4.78 -36.60
C PRO A 386 -0.50 -5.08 -38.08
N LEU A 387 -1.39 -4.33 -38.72
CA LEU A 387 -1.81 -4.53 -40.11
C LEU A 387 -0.87 -3.84 -41.11
N ILE A 388 -0.14 -2.80 -40.69
CA ILE A 388 0.75 -2.03 -41.57
C ILE A 388 1.81 -2.92 -42.24
N PRO A 389 2.55 -3.80 -41.54
CA PRO A 389 3.54 -4.68 -42.17
C PRO A 389 2.92 -5.70 -43.15
N LEU A 390 1.62 -6.00 -43.00
CA LEU A 390 0.87 -6.91 -43.86
C LEU A 390 0.27 -6.19 -45.09
N GLY A 391 0.48 -4.88 -45.24
CA GLY A 391 -0.14 -4.06 -46.29
C GLY A 391 -1.64 -3.80 -46.06
N GLY A 392 -2.14 -4.04 -44.84
CA GLY A 392 -3.56 -3.88 -44.49
C GLY A 392 -4.00 -2.43 -44.21
N TYR A 393 -3.10 -1.45 -44.36
CA TYR A 393 -3.39 -0.02 -44.25
C TYR A 393 -3.14 0.66 -45.59
N VAL A 394 -4.16 1.38 -46.08
CA VAL A 394 -4.08 2.18 -47.30
C VAL A 394 -4.51 3.60 -46.94
N ALA A 395 -3.61 4.56 -47.14
CA ALA A 395 -3.88 5.96 -46.82
C ALA A 395 -5.10 6.48 -47.61
N GLY A 396 -6.00 7.20 -46.93
CA GLY A 396 -7.23 7.76 -47.49
C GLY A 396 -8.44 6.82 -47.48
N ALA A 397 -8.26 5.56 -47.06
CA ALA A 397 -9.36 4.58 -47.01
C ALA A 397 -10.26 4.74 -45.77
N ASP A 398 -9.69 5.16 -44.65
CA ASP A 398 -10.41 5.41 -43.39
C ASP A 398 -9.82 6.66 -42.70
N PRO A 399 -10.58 7.78 -42.59
CA PRO A 399 -10.10 9.00 -41.96
C PRO A 399 -9.62 8.83 -40.52
N LEU A 400 -10.22 7.91 -39.75
CA LEU A 400 -9.82 7.65 -38.36
C LEU A 400 -8.49 6.89 -38.32
N ALA A 401 -8.31 5.91 -39.20
CA ALA A 401 -7.05 5.19 -39.33
C ALA A 401 -5.92 6.12 -39.78
N ASP A 402 -6.18 6.96 -40.79
CA ASP A 402 -5.23 7.95 -41.28
C ASP A 402 -4.79 8.91 -40.17
N LYS A 403 -5.75 9.47 -39.44
CA LYS A 403 -5.49 10.33 -38.28
C LYS A 403 -4.64 9.61 -37.23
N ALA A 404 -4.98 8.36 -36.92
CA ALA A 404 -4.26 7.57 -35.92
C ALA A 404 -2.82 7.27 -36.33
N VAL A 405 -2.58 6.89 -37.59
CA VAL A 405 -1.23 6.64 -38.12
C VAL A 405 -0.40 7.92 -38.11
N ASN A 406 -0.98 9.05 -38.51
CA ASN A 406 -0.28 10.34 -38.56
C ASN A 406 0.08 10.87 -37.16
N LEU A 407 -0.81 10.72 -36.18
CA LEU A 407 -0.60 11.22 -34.81
C LEU A 407 0.18 10.25 -33.91
N ALA A 408 0.34 8.98 -34.29
CA ALA A 408 0.97 7.96 -33.45
C ALA A 408 2.35 8.35 -32.89
N PRO A 409 3.28 8.96 -33.66
CA PRO A 409 4.58 9.38 -33.10
C PRO A 409 4.47 10.51 -32.06
N ALA A 410 3.52 11.43 -32.22
CA ALA A 410 3.30 12.51 -31.28
C ALA A 410 2.59 12.01 -30.01
N ILE A 411 1.60 11.12 -30.15
CA ILE A 411 0.94 10.43 -29.04
C ILE A 411 1.95 9.60 -28.24
N GLY A 412 2.83 8.84 -28.90
CA GLY A 412 3.86 8.05 -28.23
C GLY A 412 4.78 8.91 -27.36
N ARG A 413 5.27 10.02 -27.91
CA ARG A 413 6.09 10.99 -27.14
C ARG A 413 5.32 11.62 -25.99
N PHE A 414 4.02 11.92 -26.19
CA PHE A 414 3.18 12.46 -25.13
C PHE A 414 3.04 11.46 -23.95
N LEU A 415 2.97 10.16 -24.21
CA LEU A 415 2.85 9.16 -23.15
C LEU A 415 4.16 8.83 -22.43
N GLN A 416 5.31 9.06 -23.06
CA GLN A 416 6.63 8.81 -22.49
C GLN A 416 7.15 9.98 -21.66
N GLN A 417 7.71 9.73 -20.49
CA GLN A 417 8.24 10.77 -19.61
C GLN A 417 9.55 10.31 -18.97
N ASP A 418 10.54 11.19 -18.91
CA ASP A 418 11.79 10.92 -18.20
C ASP A 418 11.54 10.81 -16.69
N VAL A 419 12.35 10.01 -16.00
CA VAL A 419 12.23 9.76 -14.57
C VAL A 419 12.40 11.04 -13.74
N ASN A 420 13.21 11.99 -14.22
CA ASN A 420 13.50 13.24 -13.52
C ASN A 420 12.60 14.40 -13.93
N ASP A 421 11.79 14.22 -14.98
CA ASP A 421 10.87 15.26 -15.45
C ASP A 421 9.57 15.21 -14.64
N ALA A 422 9.15 16.35 -14.11
CA ALA A 422 7.83 16.53 -13.50
C ALA A 422 6.95 17.37 -14.43
N VAL A 423 5.72 16.91 -14.69
CA VAL A 423 4.76 17.64 -15.53
C VAL A 423 3.52 17.99 -14.73
N ALA A 424 3.36 19.29 -14.46
CA ALA A 424 2.20 19.80 -13.74
C ALA A 424 0.90 19.59 -14.52
N THR A 425 -0.21 19.50 -13.80
CA THR A 425 -1.53 19.17 -14.33
C THR A 425 -1.98 20.15 -15.42
N LEU A 426 -1.83 21.46 -15.19
CA LEU A 426 -2.21 22.48 -16.17
C LEU A 426 -1.41 22.36 -17.47
N GLN A 427 -0.10 22.10 -17.37
CA GLN A 427 0.76 21.86 -18.52
C GLN A 427 0.34 20.59 -19.26
N ALA A 428 0.12 19.49 -18.55
CA ALA A 428 -0.31 18.22 -19.13
C ALA A 428 -1.64 18.36 -19.91
N ILE A 429 -2.59 19.14 -19.38
CA ILE A 429 -3.88 19.43 -20.03
C ILE A 429 -3.70 20.29 -21.28
N HIS A 430 -2.81 21.29 -21.23
CA HIS A 430 -2.52 22.15 -22.37
C HIS A 430 -1.85 21.37 -23.52
N GLU A 431 -0.85 20.55 -23.22
CA GLU A 431 -0.19 19.67 -24.18
C GLU A 431 -1.17 18.67 -24.81
N LEU A 432 -2.06 18.06 -23.99
CA LEU A 432 -3.13 17.19 -24.47
C LEU A 432 -4.07 17.90 -25.45
N SER A 433 -4.51 19.11 -25.07
CA SER A 433 -5.47 19.88 -25.88
C SER A 433 -4.87 20.28 -27.22
N THR A 434 -3.60 20.70 -27.22
CA THR A 434 -2.86 21.07 -28.44
C THR A 434 -2.72 19.86 -29.36
N LEU A 435 -2.29 18.72 -28.83
CA LEU A 435 -2.11 17.50 -29.60
C LEU A 435 -3.40 17.00 -30.26
N VAL A 436 -4.54 17.13 -29.57
CA VAL A 436 -5.85 16.71 -30.10
C VAL A 436 -6.41 17.70 -31.12
N GLN A 437 -6.00 18.98 -31.09
CA GLN A 437 -6.42 20.00 -32.04
C GLN A 437 -5.58 20.00 -33.33
N GLU A 438 -4.31 19.61 -33.25
CA GLU A 438 -3.37 19.62 -34.39
C GLU A 438 -3.57 18.48 -35.39
N GLY A 439 -4.32 17.43 -35.05
CA GLY A 439 -4.73 16.39 -35.99
C GLY A 439 -6.20 16.07 -35.90
#